data_AF-K2FXI6-F1
#
_entry.id   AF-K2FXI6-F1
#
_cell.length_a   1.000
_cell.length_b   1.000
_cell.length_c   1.000
_cell.angle_alpha   90.00
_cell.angle_beta   90.00
_cell.angle_gamma   90.00
#
_symmetry.space_group_name_H-M   'P 1'
#
loop_
_entity.id
_entity.type
_entity.pdbx_description
1 polymer ?
#
loop_
_entity_poly.entity_id
_entity_poly.type
_entity_poly.pdbx_seq_one_letter_code
_entity_poly.pdbx_strand_id
1 'polypeptide(L)'
;KKVKAKAGTSVLSRVQAKIIFTLESNSGIMEIGKILEAIGGANDKQKGAVRFFLDCLGDAEEFEIKGITEKAFVSSGFEVEEWKKVKNEVVEILKKQKSPVNEKTLFDEFSKTPSGEKIGKKKLADFLAVSKEIKKNTFEKWGLSKWKEVNPKGTRDKAYLILKENGKPMHFKDIAEEIDKSGLNKKKTHPQTVHNELIKDGKFVLVGRGIYALAEWGYEKGTVKDVLETILEKSSEKMTREEIIKEVMKVRQVKKSTIIINLNNYFKKTKEGKYLNK
;
A
#
# COMPACT_ATOMS: atom_id res chain seq x y z
N LYS A 1 -39.14 48.56 11.92
CA LYS A 1 -38.95 47.74 13.14
C LYS A 1 -37.45 47.45 13.30
N LYS A 2 -36.76 48.15 14.21
CA LYS A 2 -35.36 47.85 14.55
C LYS A 2 -35.33 46.53 15.32
N VAL A 3 -34.80 45.47 14.70
CA VAL A 3 -34.53 44.22 15.39
C VAL A 3 -33.30 44.46 16.27
N LYS A 4 -33.51 44.61 17.58
CA LYS A 4 -32.44 44.55 18.57
C LYS A 4 -31.76 43.19 18.44
N ALA A 5 -30.54 43.18 17.91
CA ALA A 5 -29.69 42.00 17.92
C ALA A 5 -29.41 41.63 19.38
N LYS A 6 -29.99 40.52 19.84
CA LYS A 6 -29.69 39.93 21.14
C LYS A 6 -28.20 39.55 21.16
N ALA A 7 -27.51 39.96 22.22
CA ALA A 7 -26.16 39.58 22.58
C ALA A 7 -26.07 38.08 22.95
N GLY A 8 -26.17 37.23 21.93
CA GLY A 8 -25.71 35.86 21.93
C GLY A 8 -24.88 35.69 20.67
N THR A 9 -23.68 35.10 20.76
CA THR A 9 -22.79 34.84 19.63
C THR A 9 -23.62 34.40 18.41
N SER A 10 -23.60 35.20 17.35
CA SER A 10 -24.37 34.95 16.13
C SER A 10 -24.07 33.53 15.64
N VAL A 11 -25.05 32.87 15.02
CA VAL A 11 -24.84 31.53 14.45
C VAL A 11 -23.60 31.51 13.55
N LEU A 12 -23.35 32.61 12.81
CA LEU A 12 -22.14 32.85 12.03
C LEU A 12 -20.86 32.73 12.88
N SER A 13 -20.75 33.46 13.99
CA SER A 13 -19.57 33.42 14.86
C SER A 13 -19.27 32.04 15.43
N ARG A 14 -20.32 31.23 15.70
CA ARG A 14 -20.15 29.84 16.17
C ARG A 14 -19.64 28.92 15.07
N VAL A 15 -20.14 29.08 13.85
CA VAL A 15 -19.69 28.30 12.69
C VAL A 15 -18.25 28.67 12.33
N GLN A 16 -17.92 29.97 12.33
CA GLN A 16 -16.56 30.48 12.13
C GLN A 16 -15.58 29.89 13.15
N ALA A 17 -15.90 29.98 14.45
CA ALA A 17 -15.07 29.41 15.50
C ALA A 17 -14.87 27.90 15.33
N LYS A 18 -15.91 27.17 14.88
CA LYS A 18 -15.81 25.74 14.60
C LYS A 18 -14.92 25.43 13.40
N ILE A 19 -14.98 26.23 12.34
CA ILE A 19 -14.10 26.10 11.16
C ILE A 19 -12.64 26.31 11.55
N ILE A 20 -12.35 27.43 12.22
CA ILE A 20 -10.99 27.78 12.67
C ILE A 20 -10.46 26.70 13.60
N PHE A 21 -11.25 26.31 14.61
CA PHE A 21 -10.87 25.23 15.52
C PHE A 21 -10.56 23.92 14.78
N THR A 22 -11.32 23.60 13.72
CA THR A 22 -11.11 22.38 12.92
C THR A 22 -9.80 22.45 12.14
N LEU A 23 -9.48 23.60 11.52
CA LEU A 23 -8.22 23.82 10.81
C LEU A 23 -7.02 23.80 11.76
N GLU A 24 -7.07 24.54 12.87
CA GLU A 24 -6.02 24.55 13.89
C GLU A 24 -5.80 23.17 14.52
N SER A 25 -6.90 22.44 14.76
CA SER A 25 -6.84 21.04 15.19
C SER A 25 -6.31 20.10 14.11
N ASN A 26 -6.12 20.54 12.87
CA ASN A 26 -5.44 19.84 11.77
C ASN A 26 -4.11 20.53 11.39
N SER A 27 -3.48 21.21 12.35
CA SER A 27 -2.18 21.87 12.14
C SER A 27 -2.23 22.96 11.07
N GLY A 28 -3.39 23.61 10.91
CA GLY A 28 -3.60 24.74 10.02
C GLY A 28 -3.89 24.39 8.57
N ILE A 29 -4.08 23.11 8.21
CA ILE A 29 -4.40 22.70 6.82
C ILE A 29 -5.30 21.48 6.78
N MET A 30 -6.36 21.49 5.96
CA MET A 30 -7.25 20.35 5.80
C MET A 30 -7.94 20.31 4.42
N GLU A 31 -8.12 19.11 3.87
CA GLU A 31 -8.85 18.91 2.60
C GLU A 31 -10.30 19.40 2.71
N ILE A 32 -10.81 20.09 1.68
CA ILE A 32 -12.17 20.64 1.65
C ILE A 32 -13.19 19.55 1.99
N GLY A 33 -13.12 18.38 1.32
CA GLY A 33 -14.06 17.28 1.56
C GLY A 33 -14.09 16.85 3.02
N LYS A 34 -12.94 16.79 3.67
CA LYS A 34 -12.80 16.42 5.09
C LYS A 34 -13.34 17.50 6.03
N ILE A 35 -13.15 18.78 5.72
CA ILE A 35 -13.75 19.88 6.50
C ILE A 35 -15.28 19.81 6.41
N LEU A 36 -15.81 19.63 5.19
CA LEU A 36 -17.25 19.54 4.96
C LEU A 36 -17.88 18.35 5.72
N GLU A 37 -17.22 17.19 5.71
CA GLU A 37 -17.63 16.02 6.50
C GLU A 37 -17.54 16.27 8.01
N ALA A 38 -16.45 16.87 8.50
CA ALA A 38 -16.24 17.12 9.93
C ALA A 38 -17.26 18.10 10.53
N ILE A 39 -17.69 19.10 9.76
CA ILE A 39 -18.57 20.16 10.25
C ILE A 39 -20.03 19.92 9.88
N GLY A 40 -20.30 19.53 8.62
CA GLY A 40 -21.64 19.33 8.06
C GLY A 40 -22.16 17.90 8.14
N GLY A 41 -21.34 16.92 8.55
CA GLY A 41 -21.75 15.54 8.73
C GLY A 41 -22.25 14.89 7.45
N ALA A 42 -23.34 14.10 7.53
CA ALA A 42 -23.92 13.39 6.39
C ALA A 42 -24.93 14.23 5.56
N ASN A 43 -25.20 15.48 5.94
CA ASN A 43 -26.24 16.29 5.31
C ASN A 43 -25.68 17.24 4.25
N ASP A 44 -26.02 17.02 2.98
CA ASP A 44 -25.52 17.81 1.85
C ASP A 44 -25.87 19.31 1.94
N LYS A 45 -27.04 19.66 2.50
CA LYS A 45 -27.39 21.08 2.72
C LYS A 45 -26.48 21.73 3.75
N GLN A 46 -26.11 20.98 4.81
CA GLN A 46 -25.17 21.47 5.82
C GLN A 46 -23.77 21.59 5.24
N LYS A 47 -23.31 20.62 4.45
CA LYS A 47 -22.03 20.73 3.72
C LYS A 47 -22.00 21.96 2.80
N GLY A 48 -23.07 22.21 2.05
CA GLY A 48 -23.21 23.40 1.22
C GLY A 48 -23.13 24.71 2.03
N ALA A 49 -23.77 24.76 3.19
CA ALA A 49 -23.67 25.91 4.09
C ALA A 49 -22.24 26.10 4.63
N VAL A 50 -21.55 25.02 5.05
CA VAL A 50 -20.15 25.10 5.50
C VAL A 50 -19.25 25.62 4.39
N ARG A 51 -19.43 25.13 3.15
CA ARG A 51 -18.69 25.63 1.99
C ARG A 51 -18.93 27.12 1.76
N PHE A 52 -20.17 27.57 1.82
CA PHE A 52 -20.50 29.00 1.71
C PHE A 52 -19.81 29.83 2.80
N PHE A 53 -19.79 29.34 4.05
CA PHE A 53 -19.09 30.04 5.12
C PHE A 53 -17.57 30.07 4.89
N LEU A 54 -16.94 28.97 4.49
CA LEU A 54 -15.52 28.95 4.14
C LEU A 54 -15.16 30.02 3.08
N ASP A 55 -16.02 30.22 2.08
CA ASP A 55 -15.80 31.18 1.00
C ASP A 55 -16.00 32.64 1.45
N CYS A 56 -16.71 32.86 2.55
CA CYS A 56 -17.02 34.18 3.09
C CYS A 56 -16.11 34.58 4.26
N LEU A 57 -15.38 33.63 4.86
CA LEU A 57 -14.50 33.88 6.00
C LEU A 57 -13.14 34.38 5.52
N GLY A 58 -12.65 35.47 6.10
CA GLY A 58 -11.30 35.97 5.83
C GLY A 58 -10.20 35.24 6.59
N ASP A 59 -10.57 34.41 7.59
CA ASP A 59 -9.59 33.74 8.47
C ASP A 59 -9.10 32.39 7.93
N ALA A 60 -9.67 31.92 6.81
CA ALA A 60 -9.27 30.69 6.14
C ALA A 60 -9.17 30.95 4.63
N GLU A 61 -8.11 30.44 4.02
CA GLU A 61 -7.84 30.67 2.60
C GLU A 61 -7.87 29.34 1.83
N GLU A 62 -8.38 29.38 0.59
CA GLU A 62 -8.27 28.23 -0.30
C GLU A 62 -6.80 27.97 -0.64
N PHE A 63 -6.40 26.72 -0.50
CA PHE A 63 -5.06 26.26 -0.80
C PHE A 63 -5.12 25.13 -1.84
N GLU A 64 -4.61 25.42 -3.03
CA GLU A 64 -4.40 24.42 -4.08
C GLU A 64 -3.10 24.71 -4.83
N ILE A 65 -2.15 23.77 -4.76
CA ILE A 65 -1.03 23.71 -5.67
C ILE A 65 -1.35 22.64 -6.72
N LYS A 66 -1.64 23.10 -7.94
CA LYS A 66 -2.11 22.24 -9.05
C LYS A 66 -1.20 21.03 -9.24
N GLY A 67 -1.77 19.83 -9.07
CA GLY A 67 -1.08 18.55 -9.23
C GLY A 67 -0.25 18.08 -8.03
N ILE A 68 -0.10 18.91 -6.99
CA ILE A 68 0.72 18.60 -5.80
C ILE A 68 -0.16 18.43 -4.55
N THR A 69 -1.20 19.24 -4.38
CA THR A 69 -2.12 19.16 -3.23
C THR A 69 -3.53 18.80 -3.67
N GLU A 70 -4.28 18.11 -2.81
CA GLU A 70 -5.74 18.12 -2.86
C GLU A 70 -6.25 19.55 -2.60
N LYS A 71 -7.51 19.81 -2.97
CA LYS A 71 -8.12 21.11 -2.66
C LYS A 71 -8.32 21.20 -1.15
N ALA A 72 -7.74 22.20 -0.54
CA ALA A 72 -7.73 22.36 0.92
C ALA A 72 -8.07 23.80 1.32
N PHE A 73 -8.32 23.97 2.62
CA PHE A 73 -8.23 25.28 3.26
C PHE A 73 -7.05 25.28 4.21
N VAL A 74 -6.45 26.45 4.36
CA VAL A 74 -5.43 26.75 5.36
C VAL A 74 -5.91 27.82 6.33
N SER A 75 -5.42 27.80 7.56
CA SER A 75 -5.66 28.91 8.50
C SER A 75 -4.81 30.13 8.18
N SER A 76 -5.25 31.28 8.66
CA SER A 76 -4.47 32.53 8.56
C SER A 76 -3.10 32.38 9.20
N GLY A 77 -2.04 32.65 8.42
CA GLY A 77 -0.65 32.48 8.87
C GLY A 77 -0.07 31.09 8.65
N PHE A 78 -0.72 30.23 7.87
CA PHE A 78 -0.16 28.95 7.49
C PHE A 78 1.13 29.10 6.65
N GLU A 79 2.21 28.49 7.13
CA GLU A 79 3.53 28.53 6.51
C GLU A 79 3.62 27.52 5.35
N VAL A 80 3.22 27.94 4.15
CA VAL A 80 3.22 27.10 2.94
C VAL A 80 4.62 26.52 2.63
N GLU A 81 5.69 27.28 2.87
CA GLU A 81 7.05 26.81 2.65
C GLU A 81 7.48 25.73 3.66
N GLU A 82 7.00 25.78 4.90
CA GLU A 82 7.20 24.69 5.88
C GLU A 82 6.55 23.40 5.37
N TRP A 83 5.29 23.48 4.92
CA TRP A 83 4.57 22.33 4.36
C TRP A 83 5.28 21.73 3.15
N LYS A 84 5.74 22.57 2.20
CA LYS A 84 6.50 22.11 1.02
C LYS A 84 7.77 21.38 1.41
N LYS A 85 8.53 21.93 2.37
CA LYS A 85 9.77 21.34 2.86
C LYS A 85 9.53 19.95 3.45
N VAL A 86 8.55 19.82 4.33
CA VAL A 86 8.15 18.55 4.94
C VAL A 86 7.76 17.51 3.89
N LYS A 87 6.87 17.89 2.97
CA LYS A 87 6.45 17.01 1.87
C LYS A 87 7.66 16.52 1.07
N ASN A 88 8.57 17.42 0.70
CA ASN A 88 9.75 17.08 -0.09
C ASN A 88 10.70 16.14 0.67
N GLU A 89 10.97 16.39 1.95
CA GLU A 89 11.77 15.49 2.78
C GLU A 89 11.16 14.09 2.87
N VAL A 90 9.83 13.99 3.04
CA VAL A 90 9.13 12.71 3.04
C VAL A 90 9.20 12.02 1.68
N VAL A 91 9.08 12.76 0.56
CA VAL A 91 9.27 12.18 -0.78
C VAL A 91 10.67 11.57 -0.92
N GLU A 92 11.72 12.25 -0.43
CA GLU A 92 13.08 11.74 -0.51
C GLU A 92 13.29 10.50 0.39
N ILE A 93 12.72 10.49 1.60
CA ILE A 93 12.72 9.31 2.47
C ILE A 93 12.08 8.12 1.74
N LEU A 94 10.90 8.31 1.15
CA LEU A 94 10.20 7.25 0.41
C LEU A 94 11.01 6.78 -0.80
N LYS A 95 11.59 7.70 -1.59
CA LYS A 95 12.46 7.33 -2.71
C LYS A 95 13.66 6.49 -2.28
N LYS A 96 14.27 6.80 -1.12
CA LYS A 96 15.38 6.02 -0.55
C LYS A 96 14.94 4.62 -0.11
N GLN A 97 13.77 4.51 0.52
CA GLN A 97 13.20 3.23 0.97
C GLN A 97 12.69 2.36 -0.20
N LYS A 98 12.33 2.96 -1.34
CA LYS A 98 11.84 2.31 -2.56
C LYS A 98 10.58 1.44 -2.37
N SER A 99 9.94 1.49 -1.21
CA SER A 99 8.75 0.71 -0.88
C SER A 99 7.89 1.45 0.16
N PRO A 100 6.56 1.20 0.23
CA PRO A 100 5.70 1.83 1.23
C PRO A 100 6.09 1.42 2.64
N VAL A 101 6.06 2.38 3.56
CA VAL A 101 6.47 2.21 4.95
C VAL A 101 5.30 2.44 5.89
N ASN A 102 5.30 1.76 7.04
CA ASN A 102 4.31 2.04 8.08
C ASN A 102 4.56 3.41 8.74
N GLU A 103 3.54 3.92 9.42
CA GLU A 103 3.56 5.25 10.05
C GLU A 103 4.70 5.44 11.06
N LYS A 104 5.04 4.39 11.83
CA LYS A 104 6.13 4.42 12.80
C LYS A 104 7.48 4.61 12.09
N THR A 105 7.77 3.76 11.11
CA THR A 105 9.02 3.78 10.34
C THR A 105 9.17 5.10 9.59
N LEU A 106 8.06 5.62 9.02
CA LEU A 106 8.08 6.92 8.36
C LEU A 106 8.47 8.04 9.33
N PHE A 107 7.84 8.06 10.51
CA PHE A 107 8.12 9.08 11.52
C PHE A 107 9.55 8.96 12.06
N ASP A 108 10.03 7.74 12.32
CA ASP A 108 11.39 7.50 12.80
C ASP A 108 12.44 8.00 11.79
N GLU A 109 12.23 7.78 10.50
CA GLU A 109 13.12 8.33 9.46
C GLU A 109 12.96 9.84 9.28
N PHE A 110 11.73 10.36 9.36
CA PHE A 110 11.46 11.80 9.26
C PHE A 110 12.06 12.58 10.43
N SER A 111 12.04 12.04 11.64
CA SER A 111 12.61 12.67 12.84
C SER A 111 14.11 12.96 12.73
N LYS A 112 14.82 12.29 11.81
CA LYS A 112 16.25 12.50 11.51
C LYS A 112 16.50 13.65 10.53
N THR A 113 15.44 14.27 10.00
CA THR A 113 15.53 15.40 9.06
C THR A 113 15.48 16.74 9.79
N PRO A 114 15.97 17.84 9.17
CA PRO A 114 15.90 19.16 9.78
C PRO A 114 14.48 19.63 10.15
N SER A 115 13.45 19.18 9.43
CA SER A 115 12.05 19.51 9.79
C SER A 115 11.48 18.56 10.85
N GLY A 116 12.00 17.34 10.95
CA GLY A 116 11.63 16.33 11.95
C GLY A 116 11.88 16.76 13.39
N GLU A 117 12.88 17.61 13.64
CA GLU A 117 13.17 18.14 14.98
C GLU A 117 12.05 19.02 15.53
N LYS A 118 11.29 19.69 14.65
CA LYS A 118 10.26 20.66 15.01
C LYS A 118 8.84 20.11 14.86
N ILE A 119 8.65 19.09 14.03
CA ILE A 119 7.33 18.63 13.60
C ILE A 119 7.01 17.29 14.25
N GLY A 120 6.04 17.34 15.17
CA GLY A 120 5.50 16.15 15.80
C GLY A 120 4.70 15.26 14.83
N LYS A 121 4.48 14.02 15.26
CA LYS A 121 3.81 12.96 14.50
C LYS A 121 2.44 13.37 13.93
N LYS A 122 1.64 14.09 14.74
CA LYS A 122 0.31 14.54 14.34
C LYS A 122 0.38 15.54 13.18
N LYS A 123 1.22 16.59 13.32
CA LYS A 123 1.39 17.62 12.29
C LYS A 123 1.93 17.03 10.97
N LEU A 124 2.84 16.06 11.06
CA LEU A 124 3.28 15.30 9.88
C LEU A 124 2.11 14.60 9.18
N ALA A 125 1.27 13.87 9.93
CA ALA A 125 0.13 13.15 9.35
C ALA A 125 -0.88 14.10 8.69
N ASP A 126 -1.20 15.23 9.34
CA ASP A 126 -2.11 16.26 8.82
C ASP A 126 -1.56 16.85 7.51
N PHE A 127 -0.26 17.18 7.48
CA PHE A 127 0.41 17.74 6.29
C PHE A 127 0.38 16.77 5.12
N LEU A 128 0.65 15.48 5.37
CA LEU A 128 0.67 14.45 4.35
C LEU A 128 -0.72 14.11 3.82
N ALA A 129 -1.78 14.26 4.63
CA ALA A 129 -3.16 13.99 4.23
C ALA A 129 -3.62 14.84 3.03
N VAL A 130 -3.04 16.03 2.86
CA VAL A 130 -3.38 16.97 1.78
C VAL A 130 -2.52 16.76 0.53
N SER A 131 -1.50 15.91 0.59
CA SER A 131 -0.62 15.64 -0.55
C SER A 131 -1.27 14.74 -1.61
N LYS A 132 -1.16 15.12 -2.89
CA LYS A 132 -1.47 14.23 -4.03
C LYS A 132 -0.32 13.27 -4.34
N GLU A 133 0.90 13.61 -3.96
CA GLU A 133 2.10 12.82 -4.25
C GLU A 133 2.33 11.69 -3.26
N ILE A 134 1.89 11.86 -2.02
CA ILE A 134 2.07 10.89 -0.93
C ILE A 134 0.70 10.45 -0.47
N LYS A 135 0.44 9.14 -0.44
CA LYS A 135 -0.83 8.58 0.02
C LYS A 135 -0.60 7.37 0.90
N LYS A 136 -1.56 7.12 1.79
CA LYS A 136 -1.70 5.82 2.45
C LYS A 136 -2.33 4.82 1.50
N ASN A 137 -1.81 3.60 1.51
CA ASN A 137 -2.45 2.47 0.85
C ASN A 137 -3.52 1.85 1.76
N THR A 138 -4.21 0.84 1.25
CA THR A 138 -5.26 0.10 1.97
C THR A 138 -4.79 -0.59 3.26
N PHE A 139 -3.48 -0.78 3.43
CA PHE A 139 -2.86 -1.39 4.60
C PHE A 139 -2.24 -0.34 5.54
N GLU A 140 -2.68 0.92 5.47
CA GLU A 140 -2.19 2.04 6.29
C GLU A 140 -0.68 2.32 6.15
N LYS A 141 -0.07 1.93 5.02
CA LYS A 141 1.34 2.23 4.69
C LYS A 141 1.43 3.46 3.80
N TRP A 142 2.34 4.36 4.14
CA TRP A 142 2.63 5.56 3.37
C TRP A 142 3.57 5.27 2.21
N GLY A 143 3.25 5.80 1.04
CA GLY A 143 4.15 5.75 -0.11
C GLY A 143 3.80 6.78 -1.17
N LEU A 144 4.56 6.78 -2.27
CA LEU A 144 4.28 7.66 -3.39
C LEU A 144 3.02 7.20 -4.12
N SER A 145 2.12 8.13 -4.45
CA SER A 145 0.84 7.85 -5.09
C SER A 145 0.96 7.20 -6.48
N LYS A 146 2.11 7.37 -7.13
CA LYS A 146 2.46 6.73 -8.40
C LYS A 146 2.85 5.26 -8.25
N TRP A 147 3.18 4.80 -7.05
CA TRP A 147 3.56 3.41 -6.81
C TRP A 147 2.35 2.48 -6.88
N LYS A 148 2.55 1.34 -7.55
CA LYS A 148 1.54 0.29 -7.69
C LYS A 148 1.14 -0.33 -6.35
N GLU A 149 2.04 -0.31 -5.37
CA GLU A 149 1.78 -0.78 -4.00
C GLU A 149 0.93 0.19 -3.16
N VAL A 150 0.81 1.45 -3.62
CA VAL A 150 0.00 2.48 -2.98
C VAL A 150 -1.35 2.62 -3.67
N ASN A 151 -1.33 2.67 -5.00
CA ASN A 151 -2.53 2.81 -5.82
C ASN A 151 -2.59 1.71 -6.90
N PRO A 152 -2.95 0.46 -6.52
CA PRO A 152 -2.99 -0.65 -7.46
C PRO A 152 -4.16 -0.50 -8.43
N LYS A 153 -3.85 -0.37 -9.73
CA LYS A 153 -4.87 -0.11 -10.76
C LYS A 153 -5.50 -1.40 -11.27
N GLY A 154 -4.67 -2.39 -11.62
CA GLY A 154 -5.10 -3.64 -12.23
C GLY A 154 -5.07 -4.82 -11.26
N THR A 155 -5.67 -5.95 -11.69
CA THR A 155 -5.67 -7.21 -10.94
C THR A 155 -4.25 -7.67 -10.58
N ARG A 156 -3.28 -7.47 -11.48
CA ARG A 156 -1.86 -7.80 -11.23
C ARG A 156 -1.27 -7.01 -10.07
N ASP A 157 -1.47 -5.69 -10.06
CA ASP A 157 -0.94 -4.83 -9.01
C ASP A 157 -1.58 -5.18 -7.65
N LYS A 158 -2.88 -5.48 -7.64
CA LYS A 158 -3.61 -5.92 -6.43
C LYS A 158 -3.09 -7.27 -5.94
N ALA A 159 -2.92 -8.25 -6.82
CA ALA A 159 -2.40 -9.57 -6.47
C ALA A 159 -0.95 -9.50 -5.95
N TYR A 160 -0.11 -8.65 -6.56
CA TYR A 160 1.24 -8.38 -6.06
C TYR A 160 1.19 -7.84 -4.62
N LEU A 161 0.34 -6.85 -4.37
CA LEU A 161 0.18 -6.25 -3.04
C LEU A 161 -0.30 -7.27 -1.99
N ILE A 162 -1.30 -8.11 -2.33
CA ILE A 162 -1.77 -9.18 -1.43
C ILE A 162 -0.66 -10.17 -1.09
N LEU A 163 0.08 -10.65 -2.09
CA LEU A 163 1.18 -11.59 -1.85
C LEU A 163 2.28 -10.95 -1.00
N LYS A 164 2.62 -9.69 -1.28
CA LYS A 164 3.64 -8.95 -0.52
C LYS A 164 3.23 -8.74 0.94
N GLU A 165 1.96 -8.41 1.19
CA GLU A 165 1.45 -8.26 2.55
C GLU A 165 1.40 -9.58 3.32
N ASN A 166 1.03 -10.68 2.64
CA ASN A 166 0.95 -12.00 3.27
C ASN A 166 2.33 -12.66 3.47
N GLY A 167 3.33 -12.28 2.67
CA GLY A 167 4.71 -12.78 2.79
C GLY A 167 4.89 -14.28 2.50
N LYS A 168 3.93 -14.92 1.83
CA LYS A 168 3.97 -16.35 1.52
C LYS A 168 3.31 -16.69 0.18
N PRO A 169 3.66 -17.81 -0.46
CA PRO A 169 2.96 -18.28 -1.65
C PRO A 169 1.48 -18.59 -1.34
N MET A 170 0.59 -18.23 -2.27
CA MET A 170 -0.87 -18.40 -2.08
C MET A 170 -1.54 -18.98 -3.33
N HIS A 171 -2.66 -19.67 -3.14
CA HIS A 171 -3.47 -20.13 -4.24
C HIS A 171 -4.21 -18.95 -4.90
N PHE A 172 -4.36 -18.94 -6.23
CA PHE A 172 -4.97 -17.82 -6.95
C PHE A 172 -6.42 -17.50 -6.52
N LYS A 173 -7.15 -18.51 -6.02
CA LYS A 173 -8.48 -18.32 -5.42
C LYS A 173 -8.40 -17.52 -4.13
N ASP A 174 -7.50 -17.91 -3.24
CA ASP A 174 -7.28 -17.23 -1.95
C ASP A 174 -6.81 -15.78 -2.19
N ILE A 175 -5.97 -15.55 -3.20
CA ILE A 175 -5.57 -14.20 -3.61
C ILE A 175 -6.80 -13.38 -4.04
N ALA A 176 -7.70 -13.96 -4.86
CA ALA A 176 -8.91 -13.27 -5.29
C ALA A 176 -9.83 -12.92 -4.10
N GLU A 177 -9.99 -13.84 -3.15
CA GLU A 177 -10.77 -13.60 -1.92
C GLU A 177 -10.13 -12.51 -1.06
N GLU A 178 -8.81 -12.49 -0.92
CA GLU A 178 -8.12 -11.50 -0.10
C GLU A 178 -8.14 -10.11 -0.73
N ILE A 179 -8.11 -10.01 -2.06
CA ILE A 179 -8.33 -8.75 -2.79
C ILE A 179 -9.70 -8.17 -2.42
N ASP A 180 -10.74 -9.01 -2.38
CA ASP A 180 -12.10 -8.58 -2.05
C ASP A 180 -12.23 -8.20 -0.58
N LYS A 181 -11.68 -9.00 0.35
CA LYS A 181 -11.68 -8.70 1.80
C LYS A 181 -10.94 -7.42 2.13
N SER A 182 -9.86 -7.13 1.42
CA SER A 182 -9.07 -5.91 1.63
C SER A 182 -9.78 -4.65 1.12
N GLY A 183 -10.89 -4.74 0.39
CA GLY A 183 -11.56 -3.57 -0.19
C GLY A 183 -10.79 -2.94 -1.36
N LEU A 184 -9.79 -3.63 -1.91
CA LEU A 184 -9.03 -3.20 -3.09
C LEU A 184 -9.88 -3.19 -4.36
N ASN A 185 -11.05 -3.83 -4.35
CA ASN A 185 -11.96 -3.88 -5.47
C ASN A 185 -13.39 -3.56 -5.04
N LYS A 186 -14.10 -2.77 -5.84
CA LYS A 186 -15.52 -2.45 -5.61
C LYS A 186 -16.45 -3.60 -6.00
N LYS A 187 -16.01 -4.43 -6.94
CA LYS A 187 -16.74 -5.60 -7.45
C LYS A 187 -16.00 -6.86 -7.04
N LYS A 188 -16.75 -7.96 -6.90
CA LYS A 188 -16.19 -9.28 -6.63
C LYS A 188 -15.14 -9.65 -7.67
N THR A 189 -13.99 -10.09 -7.20
CA THR A 189 -12.85 -10.46 -8.03
C THR A 189 -13.05 -11.87 -8.57
N HIS A 190 -12.94 -12.04 -9.89
CA HIS A 190 -13.10 -13.36 -10.51
C HIS A 190 -11.77 -14.15 -10.42
N PRO A 191 -11.74 -15.34 -9.78
CA PRO A 191 -10.50 -16.08 -9.59
C PRO A 191 -9.78 -16.44 -10.89
N GLN A 192 -10.53 -16.77 -11.95
CA GLN A 192 -9.92 -17.08 -13.25
C GLN A 192 -9.20 -15.86 -13.86
N THR A 193 -9.71 -14.65 -13.62
CA THR A 193 -9.05 -13.42 -14.09
C THR A 193 -7.74 -13.21 -13.36
N VAL A 194 -7.72 -13.41 -12.04
CA VAL A 194 -6.48 -13.41 -11.25
C VAL A 194 -5.50 -14.42 -11.81
N HIS A 195 -5.93 -15.67 -11.99
CA HIS A 195 -5.10 -16.75 -12.53
C HIS A 195 -4.46 -16.38 -13.88
N ASN A 196 -5.26 -15.91 -14.84
CA ASN A 196 -4.79 -15.53 -16.17
C ASN A 196 -3.80 -14.36 -16.12
N GLU A 197 -4.03 -13.40 -15.22
CA GLU A 197 -3.16 -12.24 -15.06
C GLU A 197 -1.83 -12.57 -14.36
N LEU A 198 -1.83 -13.53 -13.43
CA LEU A 198 -0.62 -14.03 -12.77
C LEU A 198 0.30 -14.77 -13.76
N ILE A 199 -0.26 -15.56 -14.67
CA ILE A 199 0.51 -16.30 -15.69
C ILE A 199 1.25 -15.35 -16.64
N LYS A 200 0.61 -14.24 -17.01
CA LYS A 200 1.13 -13.28 -18.00
C LYS A 200 2.25 -12.39 -17.47
N ASP A 201 2.41 -12.28 -16.16
CA ASP A 201 3.33 -11.32 -15.55
C ASP A 201 4.52 -12.03 -14.92
N GLY A 202 5.72 -11.64 -15.36
CA GLY A 202 6.97 -12.27 -14.95
C GLY A 202 7.32 -12.12 -13.47
N LYS A 203 6.62 -11.25 -12.73
CA LYS A 203 6.77 -11.06 -11.28
C LYS A 203 6.20 -12.21 -10.46
N PHE A 204 5.34 -13.04 -11.04
CA PHE A 204 4.77 -14.19 -10.37
C PHE A 204 5.39 -15.49 -10.87
N VAL A 205 5.56 -16.42 -9.94
CA VAL A 205 6.12 -17.75 -10.22
C VAL A 205 5.13 -18.80 -9.74
N LEU A 206 4.74 -19.70 -10.63
CA LEU A 206 3.89 -20.84 -10.30
C LEU A 206 4.72 -21.88 -9.54
N VAL A 207 4.56 -21.94 -8.22
CA VAL A 207 5.32 -22.85 -7.34
C VAL A 207 4.58 -24.15 -7.03
N GLY A 208 3.28 -24.20 -7.29
CA GLY A 208 2.43 -25.37 -7.11
C GLY A 208 1.17 -25.28 -7.95
N ARG A 209 0.30 -26.29 -7.92
CA ARG A 209 -0.96 -26.27 -8.69
C ARG A 209 -1.85 -25.11 -8.25
N GLY A 210 -1.89 -24.06 -9.06
CA GLY A 210 -2.60 -22.81 -8.76
C GLY A 210 -1.96 -21.96 -7.66
N ILE A 211 -0.77 -22.32 -7.16
CA ILE A 211 -0.07 -21.59 -6.09
C ILE A 211 1.00 -20.70 -6.71
N TYR A 212 0.93 -19.42 -6.40
CA TYR A 212 1.83 -18.40 -6.91
C TYR A 212 2.64 -17.74 -5.80
N ALA A 213 3.89 -17.44 -6.11
CA ALA A 213 4.82 -16.69 -5.27
C ALA A 213 5.38 -15.49 -6.04
N LEU A 214 5.96 -14.52 -5.33
CA LEU A 214 6.69 -13.42 -5.97
C LEU A 214 8.08 -13.89 -6.41
N ALA A 215 8.49 -13.51 -7.61
CA ALA A 215 9.82 -13.81 -8.15
C ALA A 215 10.95 -13.21 -7.28
N GLU A 216 10.71 -12.04 -6.67
CA GLU A 216 11.67 -11.36 -5.79
C GLU A 216 12.00 -12.15 -4.52
N TRP A 217 11.21 -13.15 -4.16
CA TRP A 217 11.49 -14.05 -3.03
C TRP A 217 12.49 -15.17 -3.39
N GLY A 218 13.00 -15.21 -4.62
CA GLY A 218 14.00 -16.19 -5.06
C GLY A 218 13.42 -17.50 -5.59
N TYR A 219 12.11 -17.57 -5.87
CA TYR A 219 11.50 -18.72 -6.52
C TYR A 219 11.90 -18.80 -8.00
N GLU A 220 12.42 -19.94 -8.42
CA GLU A 220 12.82 -20.18 -9.80
C GLU A 220 11.63 -20.62 -10.67
N LYS A 221 11.59 -20.11 -11.91
CA LYS A 221 10.65 -20.58 -12.93
C LYS A 221 11.12 -21.93 -13.48
N GLY A 222 10.19 -22.80 -13.82
CA GLY A 222 10.49 -24.09 -14.43
C GLY A 222 9.51 -25.16 -13.98
N THR A 223 9.75 -26.40 -14.38
CA THR A 223 9.02 -27.60 -13.97
C THR A 223 9.67 -28.26 -12.75
N VAL A 224 9.04 -29.28 -12.18
CA VAL A 224 9.67 -30.07 -11.10
C VAL A 224 10.95 -30.73 -11.60
N LYS A 225 11.02 -31.08 -12.90
CA LYS A 225 12.22 -31.60 -13.55
C LYS A 225 13.36 -30.59 -13.51
N ASP A 226 13.11 -29.34 -13.89
CA ASP A 226 14.13 -28.30 -13.96
C ASP A 226 14.72 -28.00 -12.56
N VAL A 227 13.86 -28.00 -11.53
CA VAL A 227 14.29 -27.87 -10.12
C VAL A 227 15.12 -29.07 -9.69
N LEU A 228 14.73 -30.29 -10.09
CA LEU A 228 15.50 -31.51 -9.81
C LEU A 228 16.86 -31.50 -10.50
N GLU A 229 16.95 -31.05 -11.76
CA GLU A 229 18.22 -30.89 -12.48
C GLU A 229 19.12 -29.90 -11.75
N THR A 230 18.59 -28.73 -11.39
CA THR A 230 19.33 -27.69 -10.66
C THR A 230 19.85 -28.17 -9.30
N ILE A 231 19.05 -28.94 -8.55
CA ILE A 231 19.46 -29.49 -7.25
C ILE A 231 20.56 -30.54 -7.43
N LEU A 232 20.42 -31.44 -8.42
CA LEU A 232 21.40 -32.49 -8.69
C LEU A 232 22.69 -31.95 -9.32
N GLU A 233 22.64 -30.82 -10.04
CA GLU A 233 23.82 -30.09 -10.56
C GLU A 233 24.60 -29.41 -9.44
N LYS A 234 23.90 -28.75 -8.51
CA LYS A 234 24.53 -28.07 -7.38
C LYS A 234 25.11 -29.04 -6.37
N SER A 235 24.56 -30.27 -6.29
CA SER A 235 25.10 -31.32 -5.44
C SER A 235 26.26 -32.03 -6.13
N SER A 236 27.49 -31.81 -5.66
CA SER A 236 28.66 -32.58 -6.08
C SER A 236 28.60 -34.05 -5.67
N GLU A 237 27.69 -34.42 -4.75
CA GLU A 237 27.53 -35.77 -4.23
C GLU A 237 26.21 -36.42 -4.64
N LYS A 238 26.23 -37.76 -4.70
CA LYS A 238 25.05 -38.60 -4.93
C LYS A 238 24.06 -38.42 -3.77
N MET A 239 22.86 -37.95 -4.08
CA MET A 239 21.79 -37.76 -3.08
C MET A 239 20.82 -38.93 -3.03
N THR A 240 20.32 -39.25 -1.83
CA THR A 240 19.21 -40.19 -1.63
C THR A 240 17.88 -39.57 -2.05
N ARG A 241 16.86 -40.42 -2.24
CA ARG A 241 15.51 -39.96 -2.58
C ARG A 241 14.95 -39.00 -1.53
N GLU A 242 15.13 -39.32 -0.26
CA GLU A 242 14.61 -38.56 0.87
C GLU A 242 15.25 -37.17 0.98
N GLU A 243 16.57 -37.09 0.75
CA GLU A 243 17.30 -35.81 0.70
C GLU A 243 16.81 -34.94 -0.45
N ILE A 244 16.64 -35.50 -1.65
CA ILE A 244 16.15 -34.76 -2.81
C ILE A 244 14.73 -34.24 -2.56
N ILE A 245 13.84 -35.07 -1.98
CA ILE A 245 12.49 -34.63 -1.63
C ILE A 245 12.54 -33.44 -0.67
N LYS A 246 13.42 -33.48 0.33
CA LYS A 246 13.57 -32.39 1.30
C LYS A 246 14.05 -31.11 0.63
N GLU A 247 15.06 -31.17 -0.24
CA GLU A 247 15.57 -29.99 -0.95
C GLU A 247 14.54 -29.40 -1.93
N VAL A 248 13.85 -30.24 -2.71
CA VAL A 248 12.79 -29.77 -3.63
C VAL A 248 11.66 -29.10 -2.86
N MET A 249 11.26 -29.65 -1.70
CA MET A 249 10.17 -29.08 -0.88
C MET A 249 10.54 -27.74 -0.23
N LYS A 250 11.84 -27.41 -0.07
CA LYS A 250 12.27 -26.08 0.38
C LYS A 250 12.03 -25.02 -0.69
N VAL A 251 12.28 -25.37 -1.96
CA VAL A 251 12.21 -24.44 -3.08
C VAL A 251 10.81 -24.43 -3.71
N ARG A 252 10.04 -25.52 -3.59
CA ARG A 252 8.79 -25.69 -4.33
C ARG A 252 7.70 -26.47 -3.57
N GLN A 253 6.48 -25.93 -3.57
CA GLN A 253 5.32 -26.59 -2.95
C GLN A 253 4.67 -27.61 -3.89
N VAL A 254 5.20 -28.83 -3.86
CA VAL A 254 4.67 -29.98 -4.63
C VAL A 254 4.46 -31.21 -3.75
N LYS A 255 3.58 -32.11 -4.20
CA LYS A 255 3.35 -33.38 -3.49
C LYS A 255 4.59 -34.28 -3.63
N LYS A 256 4.93 -35.03 -2.58
CA LYS A 256 6.02 -36.03 -2.59
C LYS A 256 5.91 -37.00 -3.77
N SER A 257 4.69 -37.46 -4.08
CA SER A 257 4.43 -38.34 -5.22
C SER A 257 4.85 -37.73 -6.55
N THR A 258 4.63 -36.43 -6.76
CA THR A 258 5.05 -35.73 -7.98
C THR A 258 6.57 -35.69 -8.13
N ILE A 259 7.30 -35.49 -7.02
CA ILE A 259 8.77 -35.52 -7.01
C ILE A 259 9.27 -36.93 -7.38
N ILE A 260 8.70 -37.96 -6.76
CA ILE A 260 9.07 -39.36 -7.01
C ILE A 260 8.80 -39.76 -8.47
N ILE A 261 7.65 -39.37 -9.02
CA ILE A 261 7.32 -39.65 -10.43
C ILE A 261 8.33 -38.98 -11.36
N ASN A 262 8.70 -37.72 -11.12
CA ASN A 262 9.70 -37.04 -11.95
C ASN A 262 11.09 -37.67 -11.81
N LEU A 263 11.50 -38.03 -10.59
CA LEU A 263 12.75 -38.74 -10.34
C LEU A 263 12.83 -40.07 -11.11
N ASN A 264 11.75 -40.86 -11.09
CA ASN A 264 11.70 -42.15 -11.77
C ASN A 264 11.65 -42.01 -13.31
N ASN A 265 11.01 -40.95 -13.82
CA ASN A 265 10.82 -40.77 -15.26
C ASN A 265 12.04 -40.15 -15.95
N TYR A 266 12.76 -39.24 -15.28
CA TYR A 266 13.79 -38.41 -15.93
C TYR A 266 15.22 -38.67 -15.44
N PHE A 267 15.41 -39.27 -14.27
CA PHE A 267 16.74 -39.42 -13.64
C PHE A 267 17.10 -40.89 -13.42
N LYS A 268 18.40 -41.21 -13.55
CA LYS A 268 18.90 -42.57 -13.32
C LYS A 268 19.22 -42.78 -11.84
N LYS A 269 18.73 -43.89 -11.30
CA LYS A 269 19.04 -44.37 -9.95
C LYS A 269 20.28 -45.26 -9.99
N THR A 270 21.25 -45.01 -9.12
CA THR A 270 22.45 -45.84 -8.95
C THR A 270 22.11 -47.14 -8.23
N LYS A 271 23.03 -48.12 -8.27
CA LYS A 271 22.89 -49.40 -7.53
C LYS A 271 22.75 -49.20 -6.00
N GLU A 272 23.30 -48.11 -5.47
CA GLU A 272 23.22 -47.70 -4.06
C GLU A 272 21.90 -46.98 -3.71
N GLY A 273 21.02 -46.81 -4.70
CA GLY A 273 19.74 -46.14 -4.54
C GLY A 273 19.77 -44.62 -4.50
N LYS A 274 20.89 -44.02 -4.93
CA LYS A 274 21.09 -42.57 -5.02
C LYS A 274 20.90 -42.06 -6.45
N TYR A 275 20.76 -40.74 -6.63
CA TYR A 275 20.62 -40.09 -7.94
C TYR A 275 21.84 -39.20 -8.22
N LEU A 276 22.20 -39.07 -9.50
CA LEU A 276 23.26 -38.21 -10.01
C LEU A 276 22.71 -37.37 -11.17
N ASN A 277 23.30 -36.19 -11.43
CA ASN A 277 23.03 -35.48 -12.68
C ASN A 277 23.52 -36.31 -13.89
N LYS A 278 22.84 -36.16 -15.01
CA LYS A 278 23.03 -36.99 -16.21
C LYS A 278 24.27 -36.61 -17.01
#